data_AF-A0A2J4PTZ5-F1
#
_entry.id   AF-A0A2J4PTZ5-F1
#
_cell.length_a   1.000
_cell.length_b   1.000
_cell.length_c   1.000
_cell.angle_alpha   90.00
_cell.angle_beta   90.00
_cell.angle_gamma   90.00
#
_symmetry.space_group_name_H-M   'P 1'
#
loop_
_entity.id
_entity.type
_entity.pdbx_description
1 polymer ?
#
loop_
_entity_poly.entity_id
_entity_poly.type
_entity_poly.pdbx_seq_one_letter_code
_entity_poly.pdbx_strand_id
1 'polypeptide(L)'
;RVMINMLVFCGCVGQSGGGWSHYVGQEKLRPQTGWLPLAFALDWNRPPRQMNSTSFFYNHASQWRYEKLNARELLSPLADASQFSGHLIDFNVRAERMGWLPSAPQLGVNPLTIKAQAAAAGLTPADYTARALKSGEIRFACEQPDNGKNHPRNLFIWRSNLLGSSGKGHEYMLKYLLGTDSGIQSDELGASDDVKPEEVEWQTAAIEGKLDLLVTLDFRMSSTCLFSDIVLPTATWYEKDDMNTSDMHPFIHPLSAAVDPAWEAKSDWEIYKDIAKTFSEVCVGHLDKETDVVLVPLQHDSPAELSQPFDVLDWRKGECELTPGKTAPSIAVVERDYPATYERFTSLGPLLDKLGNGGKGITWNTQNEVDLLGKLNYVKLDGPAKGRPRIDTAIDASEVILALAPETNGQVAVKAWQALGEFTGREHTHLALNKEDEKIRFRDIQAQPRKIISSPTWSGLESEHVSY
;
A
#
# COMPACT_ATOMS: atom_id res chain seq x y z
N ARG A 1 24.00 2.98 9.12
CA ARG A 1 24.48 4.36 9.36
C ARG A 1 25.99 4.53 9.17
N VAL A 2 26.85 3.64 9.70
CA VAL A 2 28.34 3.76 9.57
C VAL A 2 28.80 3.99 8.13
N MET A 3 28.38 3.13 7.18
CA MET A 3 28.73 3.29 5.76
C MET A 3 28.28 4.64 5.17
N ILE A 4 27.07 5.09 5.53
CA ILE A 4 26.53 6.38 5.09
C ILE A 4 27.40 7.52 5.65
N ASN A 5 27.78 7.49 6.94
CA ASN A 5 28.62 8.52 7.54
C ASN A 5 29.97 8.64 6.83
N MET A 6 30.62 7.52 6.49
CA MET A 6 31.88 7.53 5.75
C MET A 6 31.74 8.26 4.41
N LEU A 7 30.68 7.94 3.66
CA LEU A 7 30.41 8.54 2.34
C LEU A 7 30.07 10.02 2.45
N VAL A 8 29.31 10.41 3.48
CA VAL A 8 28.99 11.83 3.75
C VAL A 8 30.26 12.60 4.13
N PHE A 9 31.12 12.05 4.99
CA PHE A 9 32.39 12.69 5.38
C PHE A 9 33.35 12.86 4.21
N CYS A 10 33.27 11.97 3.22
CA CYS A 10 34.05 12.06 2.00
C CYS A 10 33.35 12.83 0.86
N GLY A 11 32.15 13.39 1.09
CA GLY A 11 31.40 14.12 0.06
C GLY A 11 30.99 13.27 -1.15
N CYS A 12 30.85 11.95 -0.98
CA CYS A 12 30.56 11.02 -2.07
C CYS A 12 29.07 10.99 -2.46
N VAL A 13 28.16 11.29 -1.53
CA VAL A 13 26.72 11.22 -1.79
C VAL A 13 26.29 12.35 -2.74
N GLY A 14 25.66 11.99 -3.86
CA GLY A 14 25.19 12.94 -4.87
C GLY A 14 26.22 13.27 -5.96
N GLN A 15 27.36 12.57 -6.00
CA GLN A 15 28.38 12.71 -7.05
C GLN A 15 28.48 11.44 -7.88
N SER A 16 28.43 11.55 -9.21
CA SER A 16 28.60 10.40 -10.11
C SER A 16 29.91 9.67 -9.84
N GLY A 17 29.84 8.35 -9.69
CA GLY A 17 30.98 7.50 -9.34
C GLY A 17 31.20 7.32 -7.83
N GLY A 18 30.39 7.93 -6.98
CA GLY A 18 30.43 7.77 -5.52
C GLY A 18 29.04 7.75 -4.88
N GLY A 19 28.98 7.38 -3.60
CA GLY A 19 27.76 7.46 -2.80
C GLY A 19 27.31 6.12 -2.22
N TRP A 20 26.07 6.09 -1.73
CA TRP A 20 25.49 4.91 -1.11
C TRP A 20 24.72 4.09 -2.15
N SER A 21 25.33 2.99 -2.60
CA SER A 21 24.77 2.08 -3.59
C SER A 21 24.18 0.84 -2.93
N HIS A 22 22.93 0.95 -2.47
CA HIS A 22 22.23 -0.14 -1.80
C HIS A 22 21.38 -0.93 -2.78
N TYR A 23 21.58 -2.24 -2.79
CA TYR A 23 20.86 -3.16 -3.67
C TYR A 23 20.28 -4.30 -2.85
N VAL A 24 18.95 -4.50 -2.97
CA VAL A 24 18.20 -5.56 -2.28
C VAL A 24 17.28 -6.26 -3.28
N GLY A 25 15.96 -6.11 -3.14
CA GLY A 25 14.98 -6.44 -4.16
C GLY A 25 14.82 -5.31 -5.18
N GLN A 26 14.02 -5.59 -6.20
CA GLN A 26 13.68 -4.65 -7.27
C GLN A 26 12.55 -3.72 -6.81
N GLU A 27 12.90 -2.66 -6.09
CA GLU A 27 11.93 -1.76 -5.45
C GLU A 27 11.56 -0.57 -6.33
N LYS A 28 12.47 -0.12 -7.20
CA LYS A 28 12.28 1.07 -8.04
C LYS A 28 11.37 0.83 -9.24
N LEU A 29 10.07 0.94 -8.99
CA LEU A 29 9.06 1.15 -10.03
C LEU A 29 9.17 2.60 -10.54
N ARG A 30 9.85 2.79 -11.67
CA ARG A 30 10.19 4.13 -12.18
C ARG A 30 8.97 5.01 -12.43
N PRO A 31 7.94 4.59 -13.21
CA PRO A 31 6.74 5.42 -13.47
C PRO A 31 5.77 5.45 -12.27
N GLN A 32 6.26 5.83 -11.09
CA GLN A 32 5.61 5.68 -9.80
C GLN A 32 4.22 6.32 -9.76
N THR A 33 4.11 7.61 -10.14
CA THR A 33 2.85 8.38 -10.05
C THR A 33 1.87 8.05 -11.18
N GLY A 34 2.30 7.34 -12.23
CA GLY A 34 1.38 6.74 -13.20
C GLY A 34 0.81 5.39 -12.73
N TRP A 35 1.59 4.62 -11.99
CA TRP A 35 1.19 3.32 -11.44
C TRP A 35 0.33 3.39 -10.18
N LEU A 36 0.67 4.28 -9.24
CA LEU A 36 -0.05 4.45 -7.97
C LEU A 36 -1.57 4.57 -8.12
N PRO A 37 -2.12 5.44 -9.02
CA PRO A 37 -3.55 5.58 -9.15
C PRO A 37 -4.24 4.33 -9.69
N LEU A 38 -3.59 3.60 -10.61
CA LEU A 38 -4.11 2.34 -11.13
C LEU A 38 -4.12 1.24 -10.05
N ALA A 39 -2.98 1.03 -9.38
CA ALA A 39 -2.81 -0.08 -8.46
C ALA A 39 -3.67 0.02 -7.20
N PHE A 40 -3.95 1.26 -6.75
CA PHE A 40 -4.71 1.52 -5.53
C PHE A 40 -6.06 2.19 -5.78
N ALA A 41 -6.52 2.20 -7.04
CA ALA A 41 -7.77 2.82 -7.49
C ALA A 41 -7.94 4.28 -7.05
N LEU A 42 -6.83 5.05 -7.01
CA LEU A 42 -6.84 6.47 -6.59
C LEU A 42 -7.47 7.39 -7.62
N ASP A 43 -7.72 6.87 -8.82
CA ASP A 43 -8.55 7.48 -9.85
C ASP A 43 -10.05 7.43 -9.50
N TRP A 44 -10.50 6.49 -8.67
CA TRP A 44 -11.89 6.38 -8.21
C TRP A 44 -12.10 6.76 -6.75
N ASN A 45 -11.20 6.35 -5.87
CA ASN A 45 -11.36 6.48 -4.42
C ASN A 45 -10.01 6.82 -3.77
N ARG A 46 -10.01 7.82 -2.89
CA ARG A 46 -8.85 8.18 -2.06
C ARG A 46 -9.30 8.30 -0.60
N PRO A 47 -8.54 7.81 0.38
CA PRO A 47 -7.30 7.04 0.28
C PRO A 47 -7.53 5.51 0.26
N PRO A 48 -6.51 4.70 -0.09
CA PRO A 48 -6.55 3.23 0.01
C PRO A 48 -6.26 2.77 1.45
N ARG A 49 -6.25 1.45 1.69
CA ARG A 49 -5.81 0.83 2.96
C ARG A 49 -4.44 0.17 2.79
N GLN A 50 -3.37 0.95 2.91
CA GLN A 50 -2.00 0.42 2.97
C GLN A 50 -1.69 -0.09 4.39
N MET A 51 -0.85 -1.12 4.49
CA MET A 51 -0.45 -1.73 5.77
C MET A 51 1.01 -2.16 5.72
N ASN A 52 1.77 -1.92 6.81
CA ASN A 52 3.13 -2.43 6.94
C ASN A 52 3.13 -3.89 7.42
N SER A 53 3.58 -4.80 6.57
CA SER A 53 3.34 -6.24 6.76
C SER A 53 4.06 -6.86 7.96
N THR A 54 5.18 -6.29 8.43
CA THR A 54 5.88 -6.79 9.62
C THR A 54 4.97 -6.76 10.85
N SER A 55 4.36 -5.60 11.14
CA SER A 55 3.43 -5.48 12.26
C SER A 55 2.17 -6.32 12.06
N PHE A 56 1.67 -6.38 10.82
CA PHE A 56 0.51 -7.21 10.48
C PHE A 56 0.74 -8.69 10.81
N PHE A 57 1.85 -9.28 10.34
CA PHE A 57 2.14 -10.70 10.60
C PHE A 57 2.63 -10.95 12.01
N TYR A 58 3.36 -10.01 12.62
CA TYR A 58 3.75 -10.12 14.03
C TYR A 58 2.51 -10.25 14.93
N ASN A 59 1.47 -9.46 14.65
CA ASN A 59 0.17 -9.53 15.32
C ASN A 59 -0.63 -10.78 14.94
N HIS A 60 -0.95 -10.97 13.66
CA HIS A 60 -1.96 -11.97 13.24
C HIS A 60 -1.45 -13.40 13.18
N ALA A 61 -0.16 -13.61 12.90
CA ALA A 61 0.47 -14.92 13.11
C ALA A 61 0.88 -15.12 14.58
N SER A 62 0.45 -14.23 15.49
CA SER A 62 0.63 -14.32 16.94
C SER A 62 2.08 -14.51 17.40
N GLN A 63 3.06 -14.07 16.61
CA GLN A 63 4.48 -14.21 16.95
C GLN A 63 4.84 -13.44 18.22
N TRP A 64 4.13 -12.34 18.49
CA TRP A 64 4.28 -11.55 19.71
C TRP A 64 4.07 -12.38 20.99
N ARG A 65 3.26 -13.44 20.95
CA ARG A 65 3.02 -14.31 22.13
C ARG A 65 4.25 -15.11 22.58
N TYR A 66 5.30 -15.10 21.77
CA TYR A 66 6.56 -15.82 21.97
C TYR A 66 7.76 -14.87 22.07
N GLU A 67 7.50 -13.57 22.23
CA GLU A 67 8.56 -12.58 22.26
C GLU A 67 9.48 -12.80 23.45
N LYS A 68 10.78 -12.68 23.20
CA LYS A 68 11.82 -12.80 24.22
C LYS A 68 12.59 -11.50 24.40
N LEU A 69 12.52 -10.61 23.42
CA LEU A 69 13.20 -9.32 23.48
C LEU A 69 12.33 -8.31 24.21
N ASN A 70 12.87 -7.73 25.28
CA ASN A 70 12.20 -6.67 26.01
C ASN A 70 12.65 -5.28 25.53
N ALA A 71 11.72 -4.32 25.40
CA ALA A 71 12.03 -2.94 25.04
C ALA A 71 13.10 -2.33 25.97
N ARG A 72 13.07 -2.65 27.26
CA ARG A 72 14.02 -2.15 28.27
C ARG A 72 15.47 -2.51 27.98
N GLU A 73 15.72 -3.66 27.35
CA GLU A 73 17.06 -4.11 26.96
C GLU A 73 17.63 -3.32 25.78
N LEU A 74 16.77 -2.62 25.03
CA LEU A 74 17.12 -1.81 23.87
C LEU A 74 17.30 -0.32 24.22
N LEU A 75 16.89 0.09 25.42
CA LEU A 75 16.96 1.49 25.82
C LEU A 75 18.40 1.95 26.02
N SER A 76 18.63 3.24 25.70
CA SER A 76 19.84 3.92 26.13
C SER A 76 19.96 3.86 27.66
N PRO A 77 21.17 3.66 28.24
CA PRO A 77 21.35 3.70 29.68
C PRO A 77 21.04 5.08 30.31
N LEU A 78 20.87 6.12 29.48
CA LEU A 78 20.47 7.46 29.90
C LEU A 78 18.96 7.71 29.83
N ALA A 79 18.19 6.79 29.25
CA ALA A 79 16.74 6.92 29.15
C ALA A 79 16.07 6.58 30.49
N ASP A 80 15.00 7.28 30.81
CA ASP A 80 14.13 6.93 31.93
C ASP A 80 13.29 5.70 31.57
N ALA A 81 13.75 4.52 32.00
CA ALA A 81 13.09 3.25 31.70
C ALA A 81 11.63 3.18 32.20
N SER A 82 11.23 4.01 33.16
CA SER A 82 9.85 4.02 33.65
C SER A 82 8.85 4.57 32.62
N GLN A 83 9.31 5.34 31.64
CA GLN A 83 8.47 5.89 30.56
C GLN A 83 8.22 4.89 29.42
N PHE A 84 8.96 3.77 29.41
CA PHE A 84 9.01 2.81 28.30
C PHE A 84 8.71 1.39 28.77
N SER A 85 7.59 1.21 29.48
CA SER A 85 7.07 -0.11 29.90
C SER A 85 6.27 -0.81 28.79
N GLY A 86 5.95 -2.08 29.03
CA GLY A 86 5.14 -2.90 28.13
C GLY A 86 5.95 -3.75 27.15
N HIS A 87 5.22 -4.58 26.42
CA HIS A 87 5.71 -5.47 25.39
C HIS A 87 6.01 -4.71 24.10
N LEU A 88 6.85 -5.27 23.21
CA LEU A 88 7.10 -4.67 21.88
C LEU A 88 5.81 -4.43 21.05
N ILE A 89 4.75 -5.22 21.25
CA ILE A 89 3.48 -5.01 20.55
C ILE A 89 2.73 -3.78 21.09
N ASP A 90 2.90 -3.44 22.37
CA ASP A 90 2.30 -2.26 22.99
C ASP A 90 2.81 -0.97 22.33
N PHE A 91 4.11 -0.94 21.98
CA PHE A 91 4.70 0.16 21.21
C PHE A 91 4.09 0.28 19.82
N ASN A 92 3.75 -0.85 19.18
CA ASN A 92 3.07 -0.84 17.89
C ASN A 92 1.64 -0.31 18.02
N VAL A 93 0.87 -0.76 19.02
CA VAL A 93 -0.49 -0.27 19.28
C VAL A 93 -0.49 1.23 19.60
N ARG A 94 0.46 1.70 20.41
CA ARG A 94 0.71 3.13 20.68
C ARG A 94 0.97 3.88 19.37
N ALA A 95 1.89 3.40 18.54
CA ALA A 95 2.21 4.01 17.25
C ALA A 95 0.99 4.06 16.30
N GLU A 96 0.20 2.99 16.23
CA GLU A 96 -1.03 2.91 15.43
C GLU A 96 -2.06 3.98 15.87
N ARG A 97 -2.37 4.05 17.17
CA ARG A 97 -3.36 5.01 17.67
C ARG A 97 -2.91 6.46 17.59
N MET A 98 -1.60 6.70 17.63
CA MET A 98 -1.00 8.03 17.44
C MET A 98 -0.89 8.44 15.97
N GLY A 99 -1.27 7.54 15.05
CA GLY A 99 -1.25 7.78 13.62
C GLY A 99 0.13 7.63 12.98
N TRP A 100 1.10 7.03 13.67
CA TRP A 100 2.45 6.83 13.12
C TRP A 100 2.52 5.64 12.17
N LEU A 101 1.77 4.58 12.46
CA LEU A 101 1.70 3.35 11.66
C LEU A 101 0.26 3.07 11.22
N PRO A 102 0.05 2.42 10.06
CA PRO A 102 -1.27 1.95 9.67
C PRO A 102 -1.72 0.76 10.54
N SER A 103 -3.03 0.52 10.55
CA SER A 103 -3.68 -0.62 11.21
C SER A 103 -4.44 -1.47 10.19
N ALA A 104 -4.45 -2.79 10.36
CA ALA A 104 -5.29 -3.70 9.59
C ALA A 104 -5.58 -5.01 10.35
N PRO A 105 -6.85 -5.36 10.63
CA PRO A 105 -8.04 -4.49 10.56
C PRO A 105 -7.87 -3.19 11.36
N GLN A 106 -8.64 -2.14 11.01
CA GLN A 106 -8.45 -0.80 11.59
C GLN A 106 -9.17 -0.64 12.93
N LEU A 107 -10.48 -0.90 12.93
CA LEU A 107 -11.38 -0.68 14.05
C LEU A 107 -11.96 -2.01 14.53
N GLY A 108 -12.30 -2.11 15.82
CA GLY A 108 -12.96 -3.28 16.41
C GLY A 108 -14.43 -3.47 16.01
N VAL A 109 -14.90 -2.68 15.03
CA VAL A 109 -16.25 -2.70 14.47
C VAL A 109 -16.16 -2.67 12.95
N ASN A 110 -17.21 -3.13 12.25
CA ASN A 110 -17.26 -3.00 10.80
C ASN A 110 -17.32 -1.51 10.41
N PRO A 111 -16.33 -0.97 9.68
CA PRO A 111 -16.26 0.46 9.38
C PRO A 111 -17.40 0.97 8.49
N LEU A 112 -18.11 0.07 7.77
CA LEU A 112 -19.27 0.43 6.95
C LEU A 112 -20.52 0.78 7.77
N THR A 113 -20.60 0.32 9.03
CA THR A 113 -21.79 0.56 9.87
C THR A 113 -21.75 1.91 10.59
N ILE A 114 -20.58 2.57 10.58
CA ILE A 114 -20.34 3.81 11.33
C ILE A 114 -21.20 4.96 10.84
N LYS A 115 -21.51 5.03 9.53
CA LYS A 115 -22.40 6.07 8.99
C LYS A 115 -23.77 6.09 9.67
N ALA A 116 -24.38 4.92 9.86
CA ALA A 116 -25.69 4.82 10.50
C ALA A 116 -25.62 5.23 11.98
N GLN A 117 -24.57 4.82 12.68
CA GLN A 117 -24.32 5.20 14.08
C GLN A 117 -24.12 6.72 14.23
N ALA A 118 -23.31 7.30 13.34
CA ALA A 118 -23.05 8.74 13.31
C ALA A 118 -24.33 9.55 13.03
N ALA A 119 -25.14 9.12 12.06
CA ALA A 119 -26.42 9.75 11.74
C ALA A 119 -27.39 9.71 12.94
N ALA A 120 -27.49 8.58 13.63
CA ALA A 120 -28.30 8.45 14.85
C ALA A 120 -27.83 9.37 15.98
N ALA A 121 -26.53 9.68 16.03
CA ALA A 121 -25.93 10.61 16.99
C ALA A 121 -25.93 12.08 16.54
N GLY A 122 -26.43 12.39 15.33
CA GLY A 122 -26.41 13.75 14.77
C GLY A 122 -25.01 14.28 14.45
N LEU A 123 -24.05 13.40 14.15
CA LEU A 123 -22.65 13.73 13.85
C LEU A 123 -22.25 13.26 12.45
N THR A 124 -21.16 13.81 11.92
CA THR A 124 -20.51 13.24 10.73
C THR A 124 -19.83 11.91 11.08
N PRO A 125 -19.61 10.99 10.13
CA PRO A 125 -18.89 9.74 10.41
C PRO A 125 -17.50 9.97 11.02
N ALA A 126 -16.78 11.00 10.57
CA ALA A 126 -15.47 11.36 11.09
C ALA A 126 -15.54 11.85 12.55
N ASP A 127 -16.45 12.78 12.86
CA ASP A 127 -16.61 13.33 14.21
C ASP A 127 -17.10 12.27 15.19
N TYR A 128 -18.06 11.43 14.77
CA TYR A 128 -18.53 10.31 15.59
C TYR A 128 -17.39 9.34 15.89
N THR A 129 -16.58 8.99 14.89
CA THR A 129 -15.44 8.06 15.07
C THR A 129 -14.41 8.63 16.03
N ALA A 130 -14.01 9.89 15.87
CA ALA A 130 -13.07 10.55 16.78
C ALA A 130 -13.60 10.58 18.22
N ARG A 131 -14.88 10.94 18.40
CA ARG A 131 -15.54 10.93 19.71
C ARG A 131 -15.60 9.53 20.31
N ALA A 132 -15.99 8.53 19.52
CA ALA A 132 -16.14 7.14 19.95
C ALA A 132 -14.79 6.49 20.30
N LEU A 133 -13.72 6.83 19.58
CA LEU A 133 -12.34 6.44 19.93
C LEU A 133 -11.90 7.07 21.25
N LYS A 134 -12.18 8.36 21.45
CA LYS A 134 -11.85 9.07 22.69
C LYS A 134 -12.62 8.52 23.90
N SER A 135 -13.88 8.15 23.72
CA SER A 135 -14.72 7.59 24.80
C SER A 135 -14.47 6.10 25.05
N GLY A 136 -13.85 5.38 24.11
CA GLY A 136 -13.67 3.93 24.15
C GLY A 136 -14.87 3.13 23.65
N GLU A 137 -15.91 3.78 23.12
CA GLU A 137 -17.06 3.12 22.47
C GLU A 137 -16.61 2.33 21.22
N ILE A 138 -15.69 2.90 20.46
CA ILE A 138 -14.96 2.22 19.39
C ILE A 138 -13.50 2.10 19.83
N ARG A 139 -12.88 0.96 19.54
CA ARG A 139 -11.47 0.67 19.83
C ARG A 139 -10.71 0.35 18.55
N PHE A 140 -9.39 0.52 18.58
CA PHE A 140 -8.53 -0.01 17.52
C PHE A 140 -8.57 -1.53 17.55
N ALA A 141 -8.57 -2.17 16.38
CA ALA A 141 -8.68 -3.63 16.30
C ALA A 141 -7.47 -4.34 16.94
N CYS A 142 -6.29 -3.72 16.86
CA CYS A 142 -5.04 -4.23 17.41
C CYS A 142 -5.00 -4.31 18.94
N GLU A 143 -5.92 -3.64 19.65
CA GLU A 143 -6.06 -3.79 21.11
C GLU A 143 -6.66 -5.16 21.48
N GLN A 144 -7.38 -5.82 20.56
CA GLN A 144 -8.08 -7.08 20.81
C GLN A 144 -7.99 -8.03 19.60
N PRO A 145 -6.79 -8.45 19.16
CA PRO A 145 -6.61 -9.18 17.91
C PRO A 145 -7.27 -10.57 17.91
N ASP A 146 -7.42 -11.17 19.09
CA ASP A 146 -8.00 -12.50 19.27
C ASP A 146 -9.49 -12.48 19.69
N ASN A 147 -10.22 -11.37 19.51
CA ASN A 147 -11.65 -11.30 19.91
C ASN A 147 -12.66 -11.97 18.94
N GLY A 148 -12.17 -12.64 17.90
CA GLY A 148 -13.00 -13.31 16.88
C GLY A 148 -13.42 -12.43 15.70
N LYS A 149 -13.24 -11.11 15.79
CA LYS A 149 -13.65 -10.14 14.74
C LYS A 149 -12.48 -9.33 14.16
N ASN A 150 -11.35 -9.29 14.86
CA ASN A 150 -10.22 -8.39 14.57
C ASN A 150 -9.03 -9.06 13.85
N HIS A 151 -9.25 -10.21 13.21
CA HIS A 151 -8.24 -10.88 12.39
C HIS A 151 -8.63 -10.88 10.90
N PRO A 152 -7.66 -10.93 9.97
CA PRO A 152 -7.95 -11.10 8.56
C PRO A 152 -8.61 -12.47 8.33
N ARG A 153 -9.62 -12.51 7.47
CA ARG A 153 -10.37 -13.74 7.13
C ARG A 153 -10.10 -14.23 5.72
N ASN A 154 -9.89 -13.34 4.77
CA ASN A 154 -9.58 -13.71 3.40
C ASN A 154 -8.22 -13.12 3.02
N LEU A 155 -7.32 -13.98 2.53
CA LEU A 155 -6.00 -13.58 2.08
C LEU A 155 -5.77 -14.07 0.65
N PHE A 156 -5.49 -13.11 -0.24
CA PHE A 156 -5.03 -13.39 -1.59
C PHE A 156 -3.51 -13.30 -1.65
N ILE A 157 -2.87 -14.32 -2.20
CA ILE A 157 -1.42 -14.35 -2.43
C ILE A 157 -1.17 -14.54 -3.92
N TRP A 158 -0.47 -13.59 -4.54
CA TRP A 158 -0.05 -13.69 -5.93
C TRP A 158 1.32 -13.07 -6.08
N ARG A 159 2.11 -13.56 -7.04
CA ARG A 159 3.51 -13.11 -7.26
C ARG A 159 4.37 -13.19 -5.99
N SER A 160 4.03 -14.11 -5.09
CA SER A 160 4.66 -14.29 -3.79
C SER A 160 4.58 -15.76 -3.36
N ASN A 161 5.64 -16.24 -2.72
CA ASN A 161 5.65 -17.54 -2.04
C ASN A 161 5.80 -17.31 -0.54
N LEU A 162 4.82 -16.64 0.08
CA LEU A 162 4.86 -16.22 1.50
C LEU A 162 5.22 -17.38 2.42
N LEU A 163 4.51 -18.50 2.31
CA LEU A 163 4.66 -19.65 3.20
C LEU A 163 5.87 -20.53 2.86
N GLY A 164 6.63 -20.22 1.81
CA GLY A 164 7.83 -20.97 1.44
C GLY A 164 9.07 -20.11 1.19
N SER A 165 9.03 -18.82 1.50
CA SER A 165 10.14 -17.91 1.23
C SER A 165 10.19 -16.73 2.20
N SER A 166 9.21 -15.81 2.13
CA SER A 166 9.31 -14.54 2.87
C SER A 166 8.72 -14.59 4.28
N GLY A 167 7.94 -15.63 4.63
CA GLY A 167 7.28 -15.79 5.92
C GLY A 167 8.26 -16.14 7.04
N LYS A 168 8.75 -15.11 7.74
CA LYS A 168 9.51 -15.32 8.98
C LYS A 168 8.55 -15.84 10.04
N GLY A 169 8.99 -16.83 10.82
CA GLY A 169 8.13 -17.51 11.76
C GLY A 169 7.11 -18.42 11.07
N HIS A 170 7.56 -19.24 10.13
CA HIS A 170 6.73 -20.15 9.32
C HIS A 170 5.72 -20.95 10.16
N GLU A 171 6.19 -21.65 11.19
CA GLU A 171 5.34 -22.48 12.05
C GLU A 171 4.24 -21.69 12.76
N TYR A 172 4.49 -20.41 13.09
CA TYR A 172 3.46 -19.53 13.67
C TYR A 172 2.39 -19.17 12.64
N MET A 173 2.76 -18.95 11.38
CA MET A 173 1.78 -18.74 10.31
C MET A 173 0.92 -20.00 10.12
N LEU A 174 1.52 -21.20 10.14
CA LEU A 174 0.79 -22.46 10.02
C LEU A 174 -0.24 -22.62 11.16
N LYS A 175 0.20 -22.44 12.41
CA LYS A 175 -0.67 -22.56 13.59
C LYS A 175 -1.77 -21.49 13.61
N TYR A 176 -1.39 -20.22 13.58
CA TYR A 176 -2.33 -19.14 13.90
C TYR A 176 -3.11 -18.61 12.70
N LEU A 177 -2.53 -18.64 11.49
CA LEU A 177 -3.27 -18.23 10.30
C LEU A 177 -4.02 -19.39 9.67
N LEU A 178 -3.39 -20.56 9.54
CA LEU A 178 -3.97 -21.70 8.81
C LEU A 178 -4.66 -22.74 9.71
N GLY A 179 -4.29 -22.83 10.99
CA GLY A 179 -4.86 -23.82 11.91
C GLY A 179 -4.42 -25.25 11.61
N THR A 180 -3.23 -25.43 11.01
CA THR A 180 -2.64 -26.74 10.74
C THR A 180 -1.68 -27.15 11.85
N ASP A 181 -1.20 -28.40 11.79
CA ASP A 181 -0.05 -28.83 12.59
C ASP A 181 1.12 -27.84 12.43
N SER A 182 1.86 -27.65 13.52
CA SER A 182 3.03 -26.76 13.55
C SER A 182 4.15 -27.37 14.39
N GLY A 183 5.39 -27.03 14.01
CA GLY A 183 6.62 -27.46 14.68
C GLY A 183 7.11 -26.53 15.80
N ILE A 184 6.26 -25.66 16.35
CA ILE A 184 6.66 -24.74 17.44
C ILE A 184 7.11 -25.54 18.66
N GLN A 185 8.32 -25.27 19.15
CA GLN A 185 8.93 -25.96 20.30
C GLN A 185 8.92 -25.15 21.61
N SER A 186 8.75 -23.84 21.51
CA SER A 186 8.73 -22.94 22.66
C SER A 186 7.34 -22.83 23.26
N ASP A 187 7.28 -22.64 24.57
CA ASP A 187 6.05 -22.25 25.26
C ASP A 187 5.70 -20.78 24.99
N GLU A 188 4.41 -20.46 25.05
CA GLU A 188 3.90 -19.08 25.01
C GLU A 188 4.25 -18.33 26.32
N LEU A 189 4.38 -17.00 26.26
CA LEU A 189 4.64 -16.14 27.44
C LEU A 189 3.64 -16.37 28.59
N GLY A 190 2.40 -16.75 28.29
CA GLY A 190 1.37 -17.02 29.30
C GLY A 190 1.59 -18.28 30.15
N ALA A 191 2.65 -19.06 29.87
CA ALA A 191 3.07 -20.22 30.67
C ALA A 191 4.06 -19.87 31.80
N SER A 192 4.56 -18.62 31.86
CA SER A 192 5.44 -18.09 32.90
C SER A 192 4.83 -16.85 33.59
N ASP A 193 5.44 -16.37 34.68
CA ASP A 193 5.10 -15.11 35.35
C ASP A 193 5.59 -13.86 34.57
N ASP A 194 5.90 -14.00 33.28
CA ASP A 194 6.43 -12.93 32.44
C ASP A 194 5.37 -11.85 32.14
N VAL A 195 5.86 -10.65 31.84
CA VAL A 195 5.04 -9.45 31.66
C VAL A 195 4.15 -9.60 30.43
N LYS A 196 2.84 -9.77 30.66
CA LYS A 196 1.79 -9.67 29.63
C LYS A 196 1.76 -8.24 29.05
N PRO A 197 1.34 -8.08 27.78
CA PRO A 197 1.16 -6.75 27.20
C PRO A 197 0.19 -5.88 28.00
N GLU A 198 0.42 -4.57 27.98
CA GLU A 198 -0.38 -3.56 28.67
C GLU A 198 -1.49 -2.99 27.77
N GLU A 199 -1.30 -3.03 26.44
CA GLU A 199 -2.19 -2.40 25.46
C GLU A 199 -3.01 -3.42 24.65
N VAL A 200 -2.61 -4.70 24.70
CA VAL A 200 -3.25 -5.82 23.99
C VAL A 200 -3.88 -6.77 25.00
N GLU A 201 -5.13 -7.13 24.77
CA GLU A 201 -5.81 -8.12 25.62
C GLU A 201 -5.22 -9.52 25.46
N TRP A 202 -4.76 -10.09 26.57
CA TRP A 202 -4.27 -11.47 26.61
C TRP A 202 -5.41 -12.48 26.79
N GLN A 203 -5.61 -13.33 25.79
CA GLN A 203 -6.47 -14.52 25.91
C GLN A 203 -5.62 -15.78 26.15
N THR A 204 -6.02 -16.59 27.13
CA THR A 204 -5.31 -17.80 27.57
C THR A 204 -5.23 -18.88 26.47
N ALA A 205 -6.18 -18.86 25.52
CA ALA A 205 -6.02 -19.53 24.22
C ALA A 205 -6.16 -18.46 23.13
N ALA A 206 -5.14 -18.31 22.30
CA ALA A 206 -5.25 -17.47 21.10
C ALA A 206 -6.11 -18.17 20.05
N ILE A 207 -6.66 -17.39 19.13
CA ILE A 207 -7.36 -17.95 17.96
C ILE A 207 -6.33 -18.58 17.03
N GLU A 208 -6.54 -19.83 16.67
CA GLU A 208 -5.84 -20.55 15.60
C GLU A 208 -6.71 -20.61 14.35
N GLY A 209 -6.11 -20.81 13.17
CA GLY A 209 -6.86 -20.87 11.91
C GLY A 209 -7.65 -19.59 11.61
N LYS A 210 -7.01 -18.41 11.76
CA LYS A 210 -7.66 -17.11 11.56
C LYS A 210 -8.17 -16.89 10.14
N LEU A 211 -7.52 -17.47 9.13
CA LEU A 211 -7.95 -17.33 7.74
C LEU A 211 -9.10 -18.31 7.45
N ASP A 212 -10.22 -17.77 6.99
CA ASP A 212 -11.34 -18.57 6.46
C ASP A 212 -11.10 -19.00 5.00
N LEU A 213 -10.28 -18.24 4.25
CA LEU A 213 -9.96 -18.51 2.86
C LEU A 213 -8.58 -17.98 2.48
N LEU A 214 -7.72 -18.89 2.00
CA LEU A 214 -6.43 -18.60 1.39
C LEU A 214 -6.47 -18.93 -0.11
N VAL A 215 -6.39 -17.91 -0.95
CA VAL A 215 -6.36 -18.04 -2.42
C VAL A 215 -4.97 -17.69 -2.93
N THR A 216 -4.34 -18.60 -3.67
CA THR A 216 -3.03 -18.36 -4.28
C THR A 216 -3.08 -18.41 -5.80
N LEU A 217 -2.49 -17.41 -6.46
CA LEU A 217 -2.28 -17.37 -7.91
C LEU A 217 -0.81 -17.67 -8.20
N ASP A 218 -0.54 -18.78 -8.88
CA ASP A 218 0.83 -19.19 -9.24
C ASP A 218 0.81 -20.04 -10.52
N PHE A 219 1.90 -19.99 -11.29
CA PHE A 219 2.06 -20.80 -12.50
C PHE A 219 2.76 -22.14 -12.19
N ARG A 220 3.21 -22.31 -10.95
CA ARG A 220 3.76 -23.57 -10.42
C ARG A 220 3.16 -23.87 -9.05
N MET A 221 3.08 -25.15 -8.69
CA MET A 221 2.65 -25.56 -7.36
C MET A 221 3.73 -25.24 -6.31
N SER A 222 3.76 -24.00 -5.83
CA SER A 222 4.69 -23.54 -4.78
C SER A 222 4.27 -24.06 -3.39
N SER A 223 5.13 -23.89 -2.39
CA SER A 223 4.80 -24.25 -1.00
C SER A 223 3.54 -23.53 -0.54
N THR A 224 3.38 -22.25 -0.90
CA THR A 224 2.15 -21.50 -0.57
C THR A 224 0.92 -22.13 -1.22
N CYS A 225 1.00 -22.53 -2.49
CA CYS A 225 -0.10 -23.23 -3.16
C CYS A 225 -0.48 -24.53 -2.43
N LEU A 226 0.52 -25.29 -1.97
CA LEU A 226 0.29 -26.56 -1.26
C LEU A 226 -0.51 -26.40 0.04
N PHE A 227 -0.43 -25.22 0.67
CA PHE A 227 -1.17 -24.86 1.87
C PHE A 227 -2.43 -24.01 1.61
N SER A 228 -2.74 -23.69 0.35
CA SER A 228 -3.88 -22.84 0.01
C SER A 228 -5.16 -23.65 -0.20
N ASP A 229 -6.31 -23.02 0.09
CA ASP A 229 -7.62 -23.62 -0.16
C ASP A 229 -7.95 -23.64 -1.66
N ILE A 230 -7.58 -22.56 -2.36
CA ILE A 230 -7.79 -22.39 -3.80
C ILE A 230 -6.48 -21.99 -4.46
N VAL A 231 -6.13 -22.70 -5.53
CA VAL A 231 -5.01 -22.38 -6.41
C VAL A 231 -5.56 -21.99 -7.78
N LEU A 232 -5.24 -20.79 -8.24
CA LEU A 232 -5.63 -20.27 -9.54
C LEU A 232 -4.42 -20.28 -10.49
N PRO A 233 -4.50 -20.92 -11.67
CA PRO A 233 -3.39 -20.98 -12.60
C PRO A 233 -3.15 -19.59 -13.23
N THR A 234 -2.05 -18.94 -12.88
CA THR A 234 -1.65 -17.68 -13.53
C THR A 234 -0.77 -17.93 -14.74
N ALA A 235 -0.83 -17.04 -15.73
CA ALA A 235 0.05 -17.08 -16.90
C ALA A 235 1.51 -16.84 -16.51
N THR A 236 2.43 -17.53 -17.17
CA THR A 236 3.86 -17.27 -17.02
C THR A 236 4.23 -15.90 -17.58
N TRP A 237 5.48 -15.46 -17.37
CA TRP A 237 5.96 -14.18 -17.88
C TRP A 237 6.00 -14.10 -19.41
N TYR A 238 5.97 -15.24 -20.12
CA TYR A 238 5.99 -15.31 -21.58
C TYR A 238 4.60 -15.45 -22.20
N GLU A 239 3.55 -15.36 -21.40
CA GLU A 239 2.15 -15.56 -21.82
C GLU A 239 1.26 -14.37 -21.42
N LYS A 240 1.87 -13.25 -21.03
CA LYS A 240 1.13 -12.04 -20.65
C LYS A 240 1.90 -10.76 -20.96
N ASP A 241 1.13 -9.70 -21.18
CA ASP A 241 1.65 -8.34 -21.32
C ASP A 241 1.74 -7.66 -19.95
N ASP A 242 2.87 -7.03 -19.67
CA ASP A 242 3.14 -6.24 -18.45
C ASP A 242 4.37 -5.35 -18.70
N MET A 243 4.80 -4.55 -17.71
CA MET A 243 6.02 -3.73 -17.78
C MET A 243 6.96 -3.99 -16.60
N ASN A 244 8.26 -3.76 -16.83
CA ASN A 244 9.31 -3.95 -15.83
C ASN A 244 10.32 -2.79 -15.85
N THR A 245 10.75 -2.38 -14.65
CA THR A 245 11.81 -1.37 -14.42
C THR A 245 12.62 -1.76 -13.20
N SER A 246 13.88 -1.33 -13.13
CA SER A 246 14.76 -1.64 -12.01
C SER A 246 15.63 -0.45 -11.59
N ASP A 247 16.14 -0.50 -10.36
CA ASP A 247 17.21 0.36 -9.84
C ASP A 247 18.45 0.33 -10.74
N MET A 248 18.78 -0.86 -11.26
CA MET A 248 20.06 -1.15 -11.89
C MET A 248 20.29 -0.44 -13.23
N HIS A 249 19.21 -0.05 -13.93
CA HIS A 249 19.28 0.57 -15.24
C HIS A 249 18.06 1.47 -15.52
N PRO A 250 18.17 2.47 -16.41
CA PRO A 250 17.10 3.44 -16.64
C PRO A 250 16.09 3.02 -17.70
N PHE A 251 16.12 1.77 -18.15
CA PHE A 251 15.20 1.26 -19.16
C PHE A 251 13.88 0.78 -18.56
N ILE A 252 12.79 1.13 -19.22
CA ILE A 252 11.50 0.45 -19.12
C ILE A 252 11.32 -0.48 -20.32
N HIS A 253 10.91 -1.71 -20.06
CA HIS A 253 10.68 -2.73 -21.09
C HIS A 253 9.50 -3.64 -20.70
N PRO A 254 8.87 -4.31 -21.67
CA PRO A 254 7.67 -5.10 -21.41
C PRO A 254 7.99 -6.55 -21.05
N LEU A 255 6.99 -7.22 -20.48
CA LEU A 255 6.72 -8.64 -20.71
C LEU A 255 5.74 -8.72 -21.88
N SER A 256 5.78 -9.80 -22.67
CA SER A 256 4.85 -9.96 -23.78
C SER A 256 4.45 -11.41 -23.96
N ALA A 257 3.18 -11.62 -24.31
CA ALA A 257 2.66 -12.94 -24.63
C ALA A 257 3.27 -13.44 -25.95
N ALA A 258 4.21 -14.38 -25.88
CA ALA A 258 4.74 -15.08 -27.03
C ALA A 258 3.71 -16.04 -27.63
N VAL A 259 2.85 -16.59 -26.77
CA VAL A 259 1.67 -17.41 -27.09
C VAL A 259 0.59 -17.11 -26.06
N ASP A 260 -0.65 -17.50 -26.35
CA ASP A 260 -1.73 -17.47 -25.36
C ASP A 260 -1.38 -18.35 -24.15
N PRO A 261 -1.82 -18.00 -22.92
CA PRO A 261 -1.60 -18.83 -21.74
C PRO A 261 -2.02 -20.27 -21.94
N ALA A 262 -1.13 -21.21 -21.64
CA ALA A 262 -1.41 -22.63 -21.79
C ALA A 262 -2.54 -23.12 -20.85
N TRP A 263 -3.31 -24.10 -21.34
CA TRP A 263 -4.46 -24.68 -20.64
C TRP A 263 -5.52 -23.64 -20.25
N GLU A 264 -5.84 -23.53 -18.97
CA GLU A 264 -6.84 -22.61 -18.42
C GLU A 264 -6.18 -21.45 -17.66
N ALA A 265 -4.87 -21.27 -17.82
CA ALA A 265 -4.16 -20.17 -17.18
C ALA A 265 -4.67 -18.82 -17.69
N LYS A 266 -4.64 -17.81 -16.82
CA LYS A 266 -5.00 -16.42 -17.14
C LYS A 266 -3.96 -15.49 -16.55
N SER A 267 -3.74 -14.31 -17.14
CA SER A 267 -2.88 -13.32 -16.50
C SER A 267 -3.49 -12.85 -15.17
N ASP A 268 -2.65 -12.38 -14.24
CA ASP A 268 -3.12 -11.87 -12.95
C ASP A 268 -4.18 -10.76 -13.13
N TRP A 269 -4.03 -9.93 -14.17
CA TRP A 269 -4.98 -8.90 -14.56
C TRP A 269 -6.35 -9.49 -14.91
N GLU A 270 -6.40 -10.49 -15.78
CA GLU A 270 -7.64 -11.14 -16.19
C GLU A 270 -8.30 -11.89 -15.02
N ILE A 271 -7.50 -12.55 -14.17
CA ILE A 271 -8.02 -13.23 -12.97
C ILE A 271 -8.72 -12.24 -12.03
N TYR A 272 -8.07 -11.13 -11.68
CA TYR A 272 -8.69 -10.13 -10.80
C TYR A 272 -9.85 -9.38 -11.45
N LYS A 273 -9.81 -9.17 -12.78
CA LYS A 273 -10.94 -8.62 -13.53
C LYS A 273 -12.16 -9.53 -13.46
N ASP A 274 -11.99 -10.84 -13.61
CA ASP A 274 -13.06 -11.84 -13.49
C ASP A 274 -13.60 -11.96 -12.07
N ILE A 275 -12.72 -11.88 -11.06
CA ILE A 275 -13.12 -11.81 -9.65
C ILE A 275 -13.93 -10.53 -9.40
N ALA A 276 -13.49 -9.37 -9.89
CA ALA A 276 -14.20 -8.10 -9.75
C ALA A 276 -15.58 -8.14 -10.41
N LYS A 277 -15.69 -8.79 -11.58
CA LYS A 277 -16.96 -9.03 -12.26
C LYS A 277 -17.90 -9.87 -11.42
N THR A 278 -17.44 -11.05 -11.01
CA THR A 278 -18.24 -11.99 -10.20
C THR A 278 -18.65 -11.37 -8.86
N PHE A 279 -17.73 -10.67 -8.20
CA PHE A 279 -17.99 -9.94 -6.96
C PHE A 279 -19.10 -8.90 -7.15
N SER A 280 -19.07 -8.14 -8.25
CA SER A 280 -20.09 -7.10 -8.54
C SER A 280 -21.48 -7.69 -8.75
N GLU A 281 -21.57 -8.93 -9.25
CA GLU A 281 -22.83 -9.66 -9.42
C GLU A 281 -23.31 -10.24 -8.08
N VAL A 282 -22.42 -10.87 -7.31
CA VAL A 282 -22.75 -11.57 -6.05
C VAL A 282 -23.02 -10.61 -4.90
N CYS A 283 -22.47 -9.40 -4.91
CA CYS A 283 -22.64 -8.43 -3.82
C CYS A 283 -24.03 -7.79 -3.78
N VAL A 284 -24.81 -7.86 -4.88
CA VAL A 284 -26.12 -7.22 -4.99
C VAL A 284 -27.09 -7.78 -3.93
N GLY A 285 -27.70 -6.89 -3.15
CA GLY A 285 -28.56 -7.26 -2.02
C GLY A 285 -27.82 -7.51 -0.70
N HIS A 286 -26.49 -7.45 -0.72
CA HIS A 286 -25.63 -7.57 0.47
C HIS A 286 -24.79 -6.32 0.73
N LEU A 287 -24.24 -5.72 -0.33
CA LEU A 287 -23.42 -4.50 -0.30
C LEU A 287 -23.82 -3.59 -1.47
N ASP A 288 -24.20 -2.35 -1.17
CA ASP A 288 -24.66 -1.38 -2.17
C ASP A 288 -23.64 -0.22 -2.31
N LYS A 289 -24.14 1.01 -2.27
CA LYS A 289 -23.34 2.24 -2.17
C LYS A 289 -23.11 2.55 -0.70
N GLU A 290 -21.95 2.13 -0.21
CA GLU A 290 -21.60 2.20 1.20
C GLU A 290 -20.65 3.35 1.50
N THR A 291 -20.76 3.87 2.72
CA THR A 291 -19.83 4.86 3.26
C THR A 291 -18.87 4.17 4.22
N ASP A 292 -17.60 4.09 3.83
CA ASP A 292 -16.54 3.44 4.60
C ASP A 292 -15.72 4.47 5.39
N VAL A 293 -15.44 4.18 6.66
CA VAL A 293 -14.49 4.97 7.47
C VAL A 293 -13.11 4.33 7.38
N VAL A 294 -12.14 5.11 6.93
CA VAL A 294 -10.76 4.65 6.72
C VAL A 294 -9.82 5.47 7.60
N LEU A 295 -9.07 4.80 8.46
CA LEU A 295 -7.97 5.42 9.20
C LEU A 295 -6.73 5.52 8.31
N VAL A 296 -6.06 6.67 8.34
CA VAL A 296 -4.86 6.93 7.52
C VAL A 296 -3.76 7.45 8.43
N PRO A 297 -2.60 6.77 8.53
CA PRO A 297 -1.50 7.31 9.32
C PRO A 297 -1.01 8.62 8.72
N LEU A 298 -0.31 9.40 9.55
CA LEU A 298 0.35 10.65 9.18
C LEU A 298 1.37 10.33 8.08
N GLN A 299 1.14 10.86 6.88
CA GLN A 299 1.97 10.56 5.73
C GLN A 299 3.19 11.47 5.71
N HIS A 300 4.37 10.88 5.48
CA HIS A 300 5.51 11.65 4.96
C HIS A 300 5.15 12.27 3.61
N ASP A 301 5.87 13.33 3.22
CA ASP A 301 5.62 14.07 1.98
C ASP A 301 4.21 14.65 1.92
N SER A 302 3.67 14.99 3.09
CA SER A 302 2.39 15.66 3.26
C SER A 302 2.49 16.68 4.41
N PRO A 303 1.65 17.72 4.46
CA PRO A 303 1.66 18.67 5.57
C PRO A 303 1.49 18.01 6.95
N ALA A 304 0.89 16.83 7.02
CA ALA A 304 0.67 16.10 8.27
C ALA A 304 1.95 15.50 8.87
N GLU A 305 3.07 15.49 8.15
CA GLU A 305 4.36 15.04 8.70
C GLU A 305 4.85 15.94 9.85
N LEU A 306 4.44 17.22 9.85
CA LEU A 306 4.72 18.20 10.89
C LEU A 306 3.74 18.06 12.07
N SER A 307 3.73 16.87 12.68
CA SER A 307 2.74 16.46 13.68
C SER A 307 3.10 16.88 15.11
N GLN A 308 4.01 16.16 15.75
CA GLN A 308 4.46 16.38 17.12
C GLN A 308 5.92 16.85 17.12
N PRO A 309 6.19 18.17 17.20
CA PRO A 309 7.51 18.72 16.89
C PRO A 309 8.57 18.59 17.99
N PHE A 310 8.16 18.38 19.25
CA PHE A 310 9.08 18.42 20.40
C PHE A 310 9.09 17.13 21.20
N ASP A 311 7.90 16.59 21.51
CA ASP A 311 7.72 15.46 22.40
C ASP A 311 6.70 14.48 21.84
N VAL A 312 6.62 13.29 22.46
CA VAL A 312 5.62 12.27 22.17
C VAL A 312 4.48 12.39 23.19
N LEU A 313 3.27 12.68 22.73
CA LEU A 313 2.07 12.80 23.55
C LEU A 313 1.01 11.79 23.10
N ASP A 314 0.55 10.95 24.02
CA ASP A 314 -0.46 9.93 23.80
C ASP A 314 -1.85 10.39 24.28
N TRP A 315 -2.76 10.60 23.33
CA TRP A 315 -4.13 11.03 23.63
C TRP A 315 -4.90 10.03 24.49
N ARG A 316 -4.58 8.72 24.43
CA ARG A 316 -5.26 7.69 25.24
C ARG A 316 -4.87 7.79 26.70
N LYS A 317 -3.70 8.37 27.01
CA LYS A 317 -3.23 8.69 28.36
C LYS A 317 -3.69 10.06 28.86
N GLY A 318 -4.41 10.83 28.03
CA GLY A 318 -4.84 12.19 28.36
C GLY A 318 -3.72 13.23 28.29
N GLU A 319 -2.58 12.90 27.67
CA GLU A 319 -1.44 13.81 27.52
C GLU A 319 -1.68 14.88 26.44
N CYS A 320 -2.59 14.61 25.51
CA CYS A 320 -3.07 15.56 24.52
C CYS A 320 -4.52 15.26 24.07
N GLU A 321 -5.10 16.16 23.29
CA GLU A 321 -6.38 15.93 22.64
C GLU A 321 -6.25 14.99 21.44
N LEU A 322 -7.22 14.09 21.23
CA LEU A 322 -7.32 13.28 20.01
C LEU A 322 -7.67 14.19 18.83
N THR A 323 -6.67 14.49 18.01
CA THR A 323 -6.79 15.33 16.82
C THR A 323 -6.44 14.49 15.59
N PRO A 324 -7.43 14.01 14.82
CA PRO A 324 -7.19 13.23 13.61
C PRO A 324 -6.27 13.98 12.63
N GLY A 325 -5.24 13.32 12.13
CA GLY A 325 -4.25 13.93 11.23
C GLY A 325 -3.18 14.75 11.93
N LYS A 326 -3.07 14.66 13.27
CA LYS A 326 -1.99 15.31 14.04
C LYS A 326 -1.49 14.48 15.21
N THR A 327 -2.37 14.10 16.14
CA THR A 327 -2.04 13.27 17.31
C THR A 327 -2.64 11.87 17.21
N ALA A 328 -3.40 11.62 16.14
CA ALA A 328 -4.09 10.39 15.81
C ALA A 328 -4.12 10.23 14.27
N PRO A 329 -4.40 9.04 13.72
CA PRO A 329 -4.57 8.90 12.27
C PRO A 329 -5.68 9.82 11.74
N SER A 330 -5.56 10.27 10.50
CA SER A 330 -6.66 10.95 9.81
C SER A 330 -7.83 9.99 9.66
N ILE A 331 -9.06 10.51 9.76
CA ILE A 331 -10.29 9.73 9.59
C ILE A 331 -10.92 10.15 8.26
N ALA A 332 -10.71 9.36 7.22
CA ALA A 332 -11.26 9.59 5.89
C ALA A 332 -12.61 8.89 5.72
N VAL A 333 -13.51 9.53 4.97
CA VAL A 333 -14.81 8.97 4.58
C VAL A 333 -14.76 8.65 3.09
N VAL A 334 -14.96 7.38 2.73
CA VAL A 334 -14.81 6.87 1.37
C VAL A 334 -16.10 6.23 0.89
N GLU A 335 -16.68 6.78 -0.18
CA GLU A 335 -17.88 6.21 -0.81
C GLU A 335 -17.52 5.06 -1.75
N ARG A 336 -18.02 3.86 -1.47
CA ARG A 336 -17.78 2.64 -2.25
C ARG A 336 -19.06 2.21 -2.93
N ASP A 337 -19.01 2.04 -4.24
CA ASP A 337 -20.14 1.52 -5.03
C ASP A 337 -19.85 0.07 -5.37
N TYR A 338 -20.20 -0.85 -4.46
CA TYR A 338 -19.80 -2.25 -4.57
C TYR A 338 -20.34 -2.92 -5.84
N PRO A 339 -21.61 -2.72 -6.25
CA PRO A 339 -22.11 -3.24 -7.53
C PRO A 339 -21.39 -2.69 -8.77
N ALA A 340 -20.71 -1.54 -8.66
CA ALA A 340 -19.95 -0.94 -9.74
C ALA A 340 -18.44 -1.31 -9.71
N THR A 341 -18.02 -2.27 -8.87
CA THR A 341 -16.60 -2.60 -8.67
C THR A 341 -15.93 -3.01 -9.98
N TYR A 342 -16.56 -3.86 -10.79
CA TYR A 342 -16.06 -4.26 -12.10
C TYR A 342 -15.95 -3.10 -13.08
N GLU A 343 -16.99 -2.27 -13.16
CA GLU A 343 -17.01 -1.12 -14.07
C GLU A 343 -15.94 -0.09 -13.69
N ARG A 344 -15.67 0.08 -12.39
CA ARG A 344 -14.56 0.92 -11.91
C ARG A 344 -13.20 0.28 -12.16
N PHE A 345 -13.03 -1.02 -11.93
CA PHE A 345 -11.78 -1.73 -12.21
C PHE A 345 -11.38 -1.62 -13.68
N THR A 346 -12.35 -1.66 -14.59
CA THR A 346 -12.14 -1.64 -16.05
C THR A 346 -12.21 -0.24 -16.68
N SER A 347 -12.04 0.82 -15.89
CA SER A 347 -12.04 2.19 -16.40
C SER A 347 -11.27 3.18 -15.54
N LEU A 348 -10.71 4.21 -16.17
CA LEU A 348 -9.98 5.26 -15.49
C LEU A 348 -10.95 6.23 -14.79
N GLY A 349 -10.92 6.26 -13.47
CA GLY A 349 -11.82 7.03 -12.64
C GLY A 349 -11.69 8.56 -12.75
N PRO A 350 -12.72 9.29 -12.29
CA PRO A 350 -12.87 10.74 -12.47
C PRO A 350 -12.02 11.60 -11.53
N LEU A 351 -11.27 11.01 -10.58
CA LEU A 351 -10.47 11.80 -9.64
C LEU A 351 -9.19 12.34 -10.28
N LEU A 352 -8.69 11.75 -11.37
CA LEU A 352 -7.47 12.24 -12.04
C LEU A 352 -7.68 13.57 -12.74
N ASP A 353 -8.82 13.78 -13.39
CA ASP A 353 -9.20 15.06 -14.00
C ASP A 353 -9.87 16.03 -13.01
N LYS A 354 -10.50 15.52 -11.94
CA LYS A 354 -11.09 16.37 -10.90
C LYS A 354 -10.09 16.91 -9.87
N LEU A 355 -9.17 16.06 -9.39
CA LEU A 355 -8.22 16.38 -8.31
C LEU A 355 -6.76 16.44 -8.78
N GLY A 356 -6.48 16.04 -10.02
CA GLY A 356 -5.11 15.90 -10.51
C GLY A 356 -4.41 14.63 -10.03
N ASN A 357 -3.12 14.59 -10.31
CA ASN A 357 -2.21 13.51 -9.92
C ASN A 357 -1.00 14.08 -9.17
N GLY A 358 -0.22 13.22 -8.51
CA GLY A 358 0.95 13.66 -7.76
C GLY A 358 1.57 12.59 -6.88
N GLY A 359 2.57 13.00 -6.11
CA GLY A 359 3.34 12.18 -5.18
C GLY A 359 4.54 12.98 -4.67
N LYS A 360 5.15 12.54 -3.56
CA LYS A 360 6.34 13.18 -2.98
C LYS A 360 6.17 14.70 -2.75
N GLY A 361 5.04 15.08 -2.14
CA GLY A 361 4.75 16.45 -1.74
C GLY A 361 4.26 17.39 -2.84
N ILE A 362 4.27 16.96 -4.10
CA ILE A 362 3.88 17.77 -5.26
C ILE A 362 2.66 17.21 -5.99
N THR A 363 1.90 18.09 -6.64
CA THR A 363 0.70 17.74 -7.42
C THR A 363 0.64 18.54 -8.71
N TRP A 364 -0.05 18.01 -9.72
CA TRP A 364 -0.24 18.66 -11.01
C TRP A 364 -1.55 18.24 -11.68
N ASN A 365 -2.00 19.05 -12.64
CA ASN A 365 -3.13 18.69 -13.49
C ASN A 365 -2.73 17.62 -14.51
N THR A 366 -3.61 16.65 -14.77
CA THR A 366 -3.39 15.57 -15.74
C THR A 366 -4.52 15.40 -16.77
N GLN A 367 -5.31 16.45 -17.02
CA GLN A 367 -6.45 16.41 -17.94
C GLN A 367 -6.03 15.95 -19.35
N ASN A 368 -4.95 16.51 -19.89
CA ASN A 368 -4.47 16.18 -21.23
C ASN A 368 -4.12 14.69 -21.38
N GLU A 369 -3.61 14.07 -20.31
CA GLU A 369 -3.28 12.65 -20.33
C GLU A 369 -4.53 11.78 -20.22
N VAL A 370 -5.54 12.20 -19.44
CA VAL A 370 -6.86 11.55 -19.42
C VAL A 370 -7.51 11.62 -20.80
N ASP A 371 -7.45 12.76 -21.48
CA ASP A 371 -8.00 12.93 -22.84
C ASP A 371 -7.25 12.07 -23.86
N LEU A 372 -5.93 11.95 -23.73
CA LEU A 372 -5.12 11.05 -24.55
C LEU A 372 -5.52 9.58 -24.32
N LEU A 373 -5.69 9.17 -23.07
CA LEU A 373 -6.08 7.81 -22.72
C LEU A 373 -7.48 7.46 -23.26
N GLY A 374 -8.41 8.42 -23.27
CA GLY A 374 -9.72 8.23 -23.91
C GLY A 374 -9.64 7.96 -25.42
N LYS A 375 -8.58 8.43 -26.09
CA LYS A 375 -8.31 8.14 -27.51
C LYS A 375 -7.56 6.83 -27.70
N LEU A 376 -6.61 6.50 -26.81
CA LEU A 376 -5.81 5.28 -26.89
C LEU A 376 -6.60 4.02 -26.52
N ASN A 377 -7.28 4.07 -25.37
CA ASN A 377 -7.97 2.91 -24.79
C ASN A 377 -9.46 2.90 -25.15
N TYR A 378 -9.93 3.89 -25.91
CA TYR A 378 -11.34 4.21 -26.10
C TYR A 378 -12.06 4.53 -24.77
N VAL A 379 -13.38 4.74 -24.84
CA VAL A 379 -14.19 5.11 -23.67
C VAL A 379 -15.34 4.13 -23.44
N LYS A 380 -15.74 3.97 -22.19
CA LYS A 380 -16.97 3.25 -21.82
C LYS A 380 -18.19 3.94 -22.45
N LEU A 381 -19.08 3.18 -23.10
CA LEU A 381 -20.21 3.73 -23.86
C LEU A 381 -21.46 3.95 -22.98
N ASP A 382 -21.57 3.16 -21.92
CA ASP A 382 -22.69 3.13 -20.97
C ASP A 382 -22.18 2.80 -19.56
N GLY A 383 -23.11 2.51 -18.66
CA GLY A 383 -22.81 2.12 -17.28
C GLY A 383 -22.33 3.26 -16.37
N PRO A 384 -21.97 2.92 -15.11
CA PRO A 384 -21.53 3.88 -14.10
C PRO A 384 -20.28 4.68 -14.48
N ALA A 385 -19.45 4.13 -15.38
CA ALA A 385 -18.21 4.74 -15.85
C ALA A 385 -18.32 5.33 -17.28
N LYS A 386 -19.54 5.60 -17.77
CA LYS A 386 -19.77 6.14 -19.12
C LYS A 386 -18.88 7.36 -19.41
N GLY A 387 -18.21 7.32 -20.55
CA GLY A 387 -17.31 8.38 -21.05
C GLY A 387 -15.90 8.33 -20.45
N ARG A 388 -15.61 7.44 -19.50
CA ARG A 388 -14.26 7.27 -18.94
C ARG A 388 -13.38 6.41 -19.86
N PRO A 389 -12.06 6.67 -19.93
CA PRO A 389 -11.11 5.80 -20.62
C PRO A 389 -11.22 4.36 -20.13
N ARG A 390 -11.18 3.37 -21.04
CA ARG A 390 -11.25 1.95 -20.66
C ARG A 390 -9.92 1.47 -20.13
N ILE A 391 -9.99 0.43 -19.30
CA ILE A 391 -8.85 -0.35 -18.84
C ILE A 391 -9.27 -1.81 -18.92
N ASP A 392 -9.51 -2.31 -20.14
CA ASP A 392 -10.03 -3.66 -20.33
C ASP A 392 -8.87 -4.67 -20.32
N THR A 393 -7.75 -4.32 -20.94
CA THR A 393 -6.57 -5.18 -21.12
C THR A 393 -5.38 -4.73 -20.27
N ALA A 394 -4.40 -5.63 -20.08
CA ALA A 394 -3.13 -5.27 -19.45
C ALA A 394 -2.33 -4.22 -20.25
N ILE A 395 -2.54 -4.14 -21.57
CA ILE A 395 -1.97 -3.09 -22.41
C ILE A 395 -2.63 -1.74 -22.11
N ASP A 396 -3.96 -1.69 -21.97
CA ASP A 396 -4.66 -0.46 -21.57
C ASP A 396 -4.16 0.06 -20.22
N ALA A 397 -3.99 -0.85 -19.25
CA ALA A 397 -3.41 -0.57 -17.95
C ALA A 397 -1.95 -0.07 -18.06
N SER A 398 -1.15 -0.67 -18.94
CA SER A 398 0.22 -0.22 -19.19
C SER A 398 0.25 1.18 -19.81
N GLU A 399 -0.64 1.47 -20.75
CA GLU A 399 -0.74 2.80 -21.38
C GLU A 399 -1.21 3.87 -20.37
N VAL A 400 -2.08 3.53 -19.42
CA VAL A 400 -2.43 4.40 -18.27
C VAL A 400 -1.18 4.78 -17.50
N ILE A 401 -0.35 3.80 -17.11
CA ILE A 401 0.90 4.04 -16.38
C ILE A 401 1.83 4.95 -17.19
N LEU A 402 2.07 4.60 -18.46
CA LEU A 402 2.98 5.32 -19.34
C LEU A 402 2.53 6.75 -19.63
N ALA A 403 1.22 6.99 -19.79
CA ALA A 403 0.68 8.31 -20.07
C ALA A 403 0.73 9.23 -18.85
N LEU A 404 0.46 8.71 -17.64
CA LEU A 404 0.31 9.51 -16.43
C LEU A 404 1.62 9.80 -15.69
N ALA A 405 2.68 9.04 -15.92
CA ALA A 405 3.94 9.19 -15.19
C ALA A 405 4.90 10.21 -15.82
N PRO A 406 5.56 11.07 -15.02
CA PRO A 406 6.60 11.99 -15.51
C PRO A 406 7.83 11.27 -16.07
N GLU A 407 8.12 10.04 -15.64
CA GLU A 407 9.26 9.27 -16.14
C GLU A 407 9.08 8.79 -17.59
N THR A 408 7.84 8.80 -18.11
CA THR A 408 7.48 8.22 -19.42
C THR A 408 6.72 9.18 -20.33
N ASN A 409 6.30 10.33 -19.82
CA ASN A 409 5.65 11.40 -20.58
C ASN A 409 6.28 12.77 -20.23
N GLY A 410 6.96 13.36 -21.21
CA GLY A 410 7.69 14.61 -21.05
C GLY A 410 6.82 15.80 -20.64
N GLN A 411 5.56 15.85 -21.08
CA GLN A 411 4.62 16.89 -20.67
C GLN A 411 4.31 16.79 -19.17
N VAL A 412 4.21 15.58 -18.65
CA VAL A 412 4.03 15.35 -17.22
C VAL A 412 5.32 15.66 -16.46
N ALA A 413 6.48 15.30 -17.00
CA ALA A 413 7.78 15.62 -16.41
C ALA A 413 7.96 17.12 -16.19
N VAL A 414 7.66 17.94 -17.21
CA VAL A 414 7.73 19.40 -17.12
C VAL A 414 6.78 19.93 -16.06
N LYS A 415 5.52 19.49 -16.05
CA LYS A 415 4.53 19.89 -15.03
C LYS A 415 4.98 19.51 -13.61
N ALA A 416 5.56 18.32 -13.43
CA ALA A 416 6.02 17.86 -12.13
C ALA A 416 7.22 18.67 -11.63
N TRP A 417 8.21 18.95 -12.49
CA TRP A 417 9.35 19.80 -12.14
C TRP A 417 8.92 21.24 -11.86
N GLN A 418 7.92 21.75 -12.58
CA GLN A 418 7.34 23.06 -12.33
C GLN A 418 6.72 23.13 -10.92
N ALA A 419 5.92 22.12 -10.55
CA ALA A 419 5.32 22.03 -9.21
C ALA A 419 6.39 22.00 -8.10
N LEU A 420 7.48 21.25 -8.29
CA LEU A 420 8.59 21.26 -7.32
C LEU A 420 9.27 22.64 -7.24
N GLY A 421 9.40 23.36 -8.35
CA GLY A 421 9.97 24.70 -8.39
C GLY A 421 9.23 25.72 -7.53
N GLU A 422 7.93 25.53 -7.30
CA GLU A 422 7.14 26.38 -6.39
C GLU A 422 7.60 26.22 -4.93
N PHE A 423 7.95 25.01 -4.50
CA PHE A 423 8.45 24.74 -3.15
C PHE A 423 9.90 25.20 -2.96
N THR A 424 10.75 24.98 -3.96
CA THR A 424 12.19 25.27 -3.84
C THR A 424 12.53 26.73 -4.15
N GLY A 425 11.65 27.46 -4.85
CA GLY A 425 11.92 28.79 -5.39
C GLY A 425 12.97 28.78 -6.52
N ARG A 426 13.26 27.62 -7.11
CA ARG A 426 14.25 27.45 -8.17
C ARG A 426 13.61 26.81 -9.40
N GLU A 427 14.03 27.27 -10.57
CA GLU A 427 13.62 26.69 -11.85
C GLU A 427 14.22 25.28 -11.99
N HIS A 428 13.37 24.28 -12.28
CA HIS A 428 13.76 22.88 -12.44
C HIS A 428 13.27 22.24 -13.75
N THR A 429 12.38 22.88 -14.50
CA THR A 429 11.83 22.35 -15.76
C THR A 429 12.90 22.16 -16.84
N HIS A 430 14.02 22.89 -16.79
CA HIS A 430 15.17 22.65 -17.66
C HIS A 430 15.70 21.20 -17.63
N LEU A 431 15.38 20.43 -16.58
CA LEU A 431 15.72 19.00 -16.47
C LEU A 431 14.88 18.08 -17.36
N ALA A 432 13.77 18.57 -17.92
CA ALA A 432 12.86 17.80 -18.76
C ALA A 432 12.39 18.52 -20.05
N LEU A 433 12.58 19.85 -20.18
CA LEU A 433 12.14 20.61 -21.36
C LEU A 433 12.69 20.06 -22.69
N ASN A 434 13.93 19.56 -22.70
CA ASN A 434 14.53 18.94 -23.89
C ASN A 434 13.89 17.61 -24.30
N LYS A 435 13.05 17.02 -23.43
CA LYS A 435 12.30 15.78 -23.65
C LYS A 435 10.79 15.99 -23.48
N GLU A 436 10.29 17.22 -23.52
CA GLU A 436 8.86 17.50 -23.26
C GLU A 436 7.91 16.76 -24.23
N ASP A 437 8.34 16.56 -25.48
CA ASP A 437 7.52 15.85 -26.48
C ASP A 437 7.54 14.32 -26.30
N GLU A 438 8.55 13.77 -25.62
CA GLU A 438 8.77 12.34 -25.44
C GLU A 438 7.55 11.66 -24.78
N LYS A 439 7.06 10.59 -25.41
CA LYS A 439 5.94 9.77 -24.92
C LYS A 439 6.25 8.31 -25.18
N ILE A 440 6.72 7.61 -24.15
CA ILE A 440 6.96 6.17 -24.22
C ILE A 440 5.61 5.45 -24.36
N ARG A 441 5.49 4.54 -25.34
CA ARG A 441 4.32 3.69 -25.57
C ARG A 441 4.66 2.22 -25.37
N PHE A 442 3.65 1.40 -25.04
CA PHE A 442 3.86 -0.02 -24.79
C PHE A 442 4.44 -0.74 -26.02
N ARG A 443 3.91 -0.44 -27.21
CA ARG A 443 4.38 -1.04 -28.47
C ARG A 443 5.80 -0.59 -28.86
N ASP A 444 6.20 0.61 -28.46
CA ASP A 444 7.55 1.11 -28.73
C ASP A 444 8.61 0.41 -27.87
N ILE A 445 8.26 0.11 -26.60
CA ILE A 445 9.16 -0.63 -25.70
C ILE A 445 9.25 -2.12 -26.04
N GLN A 446 8.22 -2.69 -26.71
CA GLN A 446 8.31 -4.01 -27.34
C GLN A 446 9.31 -4.00 -28.50
N ALA A 447 9.37 -2.91 -29.29
CA ALA A 447 10.32 -2.79 -30.38
C ALA A 447 11.76 -2.62 -29.85
N GLN A 448 11.95 -1.80 -28.81
CA GLN A 448 13.23 -1.66 -28.12
C GLN A 448 13.01 -1.00 -26.74
N PRO A 449 13.65 -1.48 -25.65
CA PRO A 449 13.59 -0.82 -24.34
C PRO A 449 13.90 0.68 -24.42
N ARG A 450 13.14 1.50 -23.70
CA ARG A 450 13.31 2.96 -23.71
C ARG A 450 13.88 3.46 -22.40
N LYS A 451 14.85 4.37 -22.48
CA LYS A 451 15.38 5.09 -21.33
C LYS A 451 14.34 6.11 -20.86
N ILE A 452 14.09 6.15 -19.55
CA ILE A 452 13.12 7.07 -18.95
C ILE A 452 13.59 8.54 -18.94
N ILE A 453 12.69 9.42 -18.52
CA ILE A 453 12.88 10.87 -18.37
C ILE A 453 13.23 11.22 -16.92
N SER A 454 14.11 12.21 -16.71
CA SER A 454 14.39 12.78 -15.38
C SER A 454 13.10 13.29 -14.73
N SER A 455 12.85 12.89 -13.48
CA SER A 455 11.60 13.19 -12.77
C SER A 455 11.87 13.61 -11.33
N PRO A 456 11.08 14.54 -10.76
CA PRO A 456 11.21 14.97 -9.36
C PRO A 456 10.88 13.86 -8.36
N THR A 457 10.25 12.77 -8.79
CA THR A 457 10.09 11.55 -7.98
C THR A 457 11.45 11.04 -7.50
N TRP A 458 12.48 11.16 -8.33
CA TRP A 458 13.81 10.63 -8.11
C TRP A 458 14.83 11.75 -7.84
N SER A 459 16.06 11.39 -7.49
CA SER A 459 17.12 12.33 -7.10
C SER A 459 18.35 12.33 -8.01
N GLY A 460 18.43 11.39 -8.96
CA GLY A 460 19.43 11.36 -10.01
C GLY A 460 18.87 11.84 -11.36
N LEU A 461 19.75 12.02 -12.34
CA LEU A 461 19.40 12.50 -13.68
C LEU A 461 19.48 11.38 -14.71
N GLU A 462 18.54 11.39 -15.65
CA GLU A 462 18.54 10.49 -16.80
C GLU A 462 19.11 11.22 -18.03
N SER A 463 20.43 11.37 -18.01
CA SER A 463 21.21 12.17 -18.96
C SER A 463 22.11 11.32 -19.86
N GLU A 464 22.48 11.85 -21.02
CA GLU A 464 23.47 11.24 -21.92
C GLU A 464 24.92 11.60 -21.54
N HIS A 465 25.12 12.50 -20.57
CA HIS A 465 26.43 13.00 -20.16
C HIS A 465 26.81 12.67 -18.71
N VAL A 466 25.82 12.33 -17.87
CA VAL A 466 26.03 11.96 -16.47
C VAL A 466 25.11 10.80 -16.13
N SER A 467 25.67 9.76 -15.50
CA SER A 467 24.90 8.62 -15.02
C SER A 467 24.04 9.01 -13.81
N TYR A 468 22.94 8.29 -13.63
CA TYR A 468 22.08 8.38 -12.45
C TYR A 468 22.85 8.04 -11.16
#